data_AF-A0A829ZDR4-F1
#
_entry.id   AF-A0A829ZDR4-F1
#
_cell.length_a   1.000
_cell.length_b   1.000
_cell.length_c   1.000
_cell.angle_alpha   90.00
_cell.angle_beta   90.00
_cell.angle_gamma   90.00
#
_symmetry.space_group_name_H-M   'P 1'
#
loop_
_entity.id
_entity.type
_entity.pdbx_description
1 polymer ?
#
loop_
_entity_poly.entity_id
_entity_poly.type
_entity_poly.pdbx_seq_one_letter_code
_entity_poly.pdbx_strand_id
1 'polypeptide(L)'
;MPEYELESYTSSLDESIEDIKEIYHQHGVCEQFHSELKTDMGIERMPSGEFKTNELILYVAMYTYNISQIIHGNVLVTKNYQIISIFDV
;
A
#
# COMPACT_ATOMS: atom_id res chain seq x y z
N MET A 1 17.21 3.50 -26.71
CA MET A 1 16.07 4.16 -26.05
C MET A 1 14.93 4.19 -27.06
N PRO A 2 13.68 3.87 -26.70
CA PRO A 2 12.58 3.88 -27.67
C PRO A 2 12.32 5.31 -28.17
N GLU A 3 11.87 5.45 -29.43
CA GLU A 3 11.58 6.74 -30.06
C GLU A 3 10.24 7.36 -29.62
N TYR A 4 9.35 6.54 -29.05
CA TYR A 4 8.03 6.97 -28.58
C TYR A 4 7.70 6.23 -27.28
N GLU A 5 7.06 6.93 -26.36
CA GLU A 5 6.56 6.40 -25.09
C GLU A 5 5.04 6.59 -25.07
N LEU A 6 4.30 5.51 -24.79
CA LEU A 6 2.84 5.50 -24.74
C LEU A 6 2.40 5.04 -23.36
N GLU A 7 1.72 5.92 -22.64
CA GLU A 7 1.07 5.60 -21.37
C GLU A 7 -0.44 5.55 -21.57
N SER A 8 -1.07 4.47 -21.11
CA SER A 8 -2.51 4.23 -21.23
C SER A 8 -3.09 4.00 -19.84
N TYR A 9 -4.15 4.74 -19.50
CA TYR A 9 -4.83 4.66 -18.22
C TYR A 9 -6.24 4.14 -18.42
N THR A 10 -6.66 3.17 -17.60
CA THR A 10 -8.04 2.69 -17.53
C THR A 10 -8.54 2.94 -16.13
N SER A 11 -9.67 3.62 -15.99
CA SER A 11 -10.24 3.96 -14.68
C SER A 11 -11.76 3.89 -14.74
N SER A 12 -12.37 3.49 -13.62
CA SER A 12 -13.81 3.58 -13.39
C SER A 12 -14.22 4.87 -12.65
N LEU A 13 -13.25 5.73 -12.31
CA LEU A 13 -13.48 6.99 -11.63
C LEU A 13 -14.04 8.02 -12.61
N ASP A 14 -15.01 8.81 -12.15
CA ASP A 14 -15.57 9.96 -12.89
C ASP A 14 -14.73 11.22 -12.59
N GLU A 15 -13.45 11.14 -12.91
CA GLU A 15 -12.45 12.19 -12.65
C GLU A 15 -11.79 12.62 -13.96
N SER A 16 -11.13 13.79 -13.97
CA SER A 16 -10.42 14.25 -15.16
C SER A 16 -9.24 13.34 -15.52
N ILE A 17 -8.78 13.38 -16.77
CA ILE A 17 -7.61 12.58 -17.20
C ILE A 17 -6.37 13.00 -16.40
N GLU A 18 -6.20 14.30 -16.16
CA GLU A 18 -5.11 14.85 -15.36
C GLU A 18 -5.17 14.35 -13.90
N ASP A 19 -6.36 14.31 -13.30
CA ASP A 19 -6.54 13.81 -11.94
C ASP A 19 -6.30 12.29 -11.87
N ILE A 20 -6.77 11.51 -12.85
CA ILE A 20 -6.50 10.06 -12.94
C ILE A 20 -5.00 9.80 -13.04
N LYS A 21 -4.28 10.58 -13.85
CA LYS A 21 -2.82 10.49 -13.97
C LYS A 21 -2.12 10.83 -12.66
N GLU A 22 -2.54 11.90 -12.00
CA GLU A 22 -1.98 12.32 -10.72
C GLU A 22 -2.22 11.27 -9.63
N ILE A 23 -3.43 10.74 -9.51
CA ILE A 23 -3.78 9.64 -8.59
C ILE A 23 -2.91 8.41 -8.87
N TYR A 24 -2.72 8.05 -10.14
CA TYR A 24 -1.87 6.93 -10.52
C TYR A 24 -0.39 7.17 -10.17
N HIS A 25 0.13 8.39 -10.36
CA HIS A 25 1.48 8.72 -9.93
C HIS A 25 1.63 8.71 -8.40
N GLN A 26 0.59 9.09 -7.67
CA GLN A 26 0.56 8.97 -6.21
C GLN A 26 0.51 7.51 -5.72
N HIS A 27 0.16 6.53 -6.56
CA HIS A 27 0.23 5.11 -6.19
C HIS A 27 1.65 4.66 -5.79
N GLY A 28 2.70 5.38 -6.22
CA GLY A 28 4.08 5.08 -5.79
C GLY A 28 4.26 5.16 -4.27
N VAL A 29 3.42 5.94 -3.59
CA VAL A 29 3.37 6.00 -2.12
C VAL A 29 2.76 4.72 -1.54
N CYS A 30 1.71 4.17 -2.17
CA CYS A 30 1.16 2.87 -1.79
C CYS A 30 2.18 1.74 -2.00
N GLU A 31 2.92 1.76 -3.10
CA GLU A 31 3.98 0.78 -3.36
C GLU A 31 5.14 0.87 -2.36
N GLN A 32 5.48 2.08 -1.93
CA GLN A 32 6.44 2.26 -0.83
C GLN A 32 5.91 1.61 0.46
N PHE A 33 4.66 1.86 0.86
CA PHE A 33 4.07 1.23 2.05
C PHE A 33 4.00 -0.30 1.93
N HIS A 34 3.73 -0.81 0.73
CA HIS A 34 3.79 -2.26 0.47
C HIS A 34 5.21 -2.81 0.67
N SER A 35 6.25 -2.12 0.22
CA SER A 35 7.64 -2.54 0.42
C SER A 35 8.03 -2.51 1.90
N GLU A 36 7.67 -1.44 2.63
CA GLU A 36 7.97 -1.33 4.05
C GLU A 36 7.28 -2.45 4.86
N LEU A 37 6.01 -2.76 4.57
CA LEU A 37 5.31 -3.85 5.25
C LEU A 37 5.83 -5.24 4.85
N LYS A 38 6.13 -5.48 3.57
CA LYS A 38 6.52 -6.80 3.08
C LYS A 38 8.00 -7.07 3.33
N THR A 39 8.86 -6.22 2.80
CA THR A 39 10.31 -6.39 2.80
C THR A 39 10.90 -6.03 4.15
N ASP A 40 10.62 -4.84 4.67
CA ASP A 40 11.31 -4.34 5.88
C ASP A 40 10.85 -5.07 7.14
N MET A 41 9.57 -5.45 7.21
CA MET A 41 9.07 -6.30 8.30
C MET A 41 9.30 -7.81 8.06
N GLY A 42 9.85 -8.20 6.91
CA GLY A 42 10.18 -9.60 6.60
C GLY A 42 8.98 -10.52 6.41
N ILE A 43 7.83 -9.98 5.99
CA ILE A 43 6.55 -10.68 5.86
C ILE A 43 6.40 -11.40 4.51
N GLU A 44 7.35 -11.21 3.58
CA GLU A 44 7.42 -11.98 2.32
C GLU A 44 7.63 -13.48 2.53
N ARG A 45 8.19 -13.88 3.68
CA ARG A 45 8.49 -15.26 4.04
C ARG A 45 7.87 -15.59 5.38
N MET A 46 6.59 -15.90 5.35
CA MET A 46 5.84 -16.24 6.55
C MET A 46 6.40 -17.50 7.23
N PRO A 47 6.47 -17.53 8.57
CA PRO A 47 7.22 -18.55 9.30
C PRO A 47 6.46 -19.87 9.48
N SER A 48 5.15 -19.92 9.21
CA SER A 48 4.37 -21.15 9.28
C SER A 48 4.09 -21.73 7.90
N GLY A 49 3.99 -23.06 7.80
CA GLY A 49 3.47 -23.75 6.62
C GLY A 49 1.94 -23.75 6.53
N GLU A 50 1.25 -23.31 7.58
CA GLU A 50 -0.21 -23.32 7.70
C GLU A 50 -0.82 -21.93 7.44
N PHE A 51 -1.81 -21.88 6.55
CA PHE A 51 -2.46 -20.62 6.12
C PHE A 51 -3.08 -19.84 7.27
N LYS A 52 -3.82 -20.50 8.18
CA LYS A 52 -4.49 -19.83 9.31
C LYS A 52 -3.50 -19.16 10.27
N THR A 53 -2.34 -19.78 10.46
CA THR A 53 -1.29 -19.19 11.31
C THR A 53 -0.65 -18.00 10.62
N ASN A 54 -0.35 -18.11 9.33
CA ASN A 54 0.21 -17.00 8.55
C ASN A 54 -0.74 -15.82 8.41
N GLU A 55 -2.05 -16.09 8.33
CA GLU A 55 -3.09 -15.07 8.35
C GLU A 55 -3.07 -14.29 9.68
N LEU A 56 -2.99 -14.98 10.83
CA LEU A 56 -2.85 -14.32 12.13
C LEU A 56 -1.55 -13.49 12.21
N ILE A 57 -0.44 -14.02 11.70
CA ILE A 57 0.85 -13.31 11.66
C ILE A 57 0.75 -12.06 10.80
N LEU A 58 0.09 -12.14 9.64
CA LEU A 58 -0.16 -10.99 8.76
C LEU A 58 -0.97 -9.92 9.50
N TYR A 59 -2.04 -10.29 10.20
CA TYR A 59 -2.82 -9.33 10.98
C TYR A 59 -1.96 -8.63 12.04
N VAL A 60 -1.16 -9.37 12.81
CA VAL A 60 -0.28 -8.79 13.82
C VAL A 60 0.76 -7.85 13.17
N ALA A 61 1.32 -8.24 12.03
CA ALA A 61 2.25 -7.41 11.27
C ALA A 61 1.59 -6.10 10.81
N MET A 62 0.37 -6.14 10.27
CA MET A 62 -0.38 -4.95 9.87
C MET A 62 -0.63 -4.00 11.05
N TYR A 63 -1.04 -4.51 12.21
CA TYR A 63 -1.20 -3.67 13.41
C TYR A 63 0.13 -3.06 13.87
N THR A 64 1.19 -3.85 13.85
CA THR A 64 2.53 -3.40 14.25
C THR A 64 3.06 -2.32 13.30
N TYR A 65 2.85 -2.49 12.00
CA TYR A 65 3.20 -1.51 10.98
C TYR A 65 2.47 -0.18 11.21
N ASN A 66 1.16 -0.22 11.43
CA ASN A 66 0.37 0.97 11.71
C ASN A 66 0.86 1.70 12.98
N ILE A 67 1.22 0.97 14.02
CA ILE A 67 1.82 1.54 15.25
C ILE A 67 3.18 2.19 14.93
N SER A 68 4.02 1.51 14.14
CA SER A 68 5.31 2.07 13.70
C SER A 68 5.12 3.36 12.90
N GLN A 69 4.14 3.44 12.00
CA GLN A 69 3.86 4.68 11.25
C GLN A 69 3.37 5.81 12.17
N ILE A 70 2.63 5.48 13.23
CA ILE A 70 2.26 6.43 14.28
C ILE A 70 3.48 7.02 14.98
N ILE A 71 4.42 6.16 15.36
CA ILE A 71 5.65 6.58 16.05
C ILE A 71 6.55 7.42 15.12
N HIS A 72 6.67 7.05 13.86
CA HIS A 72 7.47 7.79 12.88
C HIS A 72 6.89 9.18 12.54
N GLY A 73 5.63 9.45 12.87
CA GLY A 73 4.97 10.71 12.53
C GLY A 73 4.46 10.76 11.09
N ASN A 74 4.47 9.62 10.39
CA ASN A 74 3.92 9.45 9.05
C ASN A 74 2.39 9.28 9.04
N VAL A 75 1.74 9.46 10.20
CA VAL A 75 0.28 9.53 10.28
C VAL A 75 -0.15 10.69 9.41
N LEU A 76 -0.70 10.36 8.24
CA LEU A 76 -1.62 11.25 7.56
C LEU A 76 -2.72 11.52 8.59
N VAL A 77 -2.75 12.73 9.15
CA VAL A 77 -3.89 13.21 9.93
C VAL A 77 -5.03 13.43 8.94
N THR A 78 -5.54 12.35 8.36
CA THR A 78 -6.79 12.34 7.64
C THR A 78 -7.89 12.41 8.70
N LYS A 79 -8.84 13.32 8.49
CA LYS A 79 -9.96 13.60 9.40
C LYS A 79 -10.89 12.41 9.68
N ASN A 80 -10.59 11.22 9.18
CA ASN A 80 -11.35 10.00 9.41
C ASN A 80 -10.36 8.84 9.51
N TYR A 81 -10.45 8.10 10.62
CA TYR A 81 -9.72 6.86 10.84
C TYR A 81 -10.11 5.83 9.78
N GLN A 82 -9.43 5.79 8.64
CA GLN A 82 -9.33 4.59 7.85
C GLN A 82 -7.96 3.97 8.14
N ILE A 83 -8.01 2.87 8.90
CA ILE A 83 -6.92 1.91 8.97
C ILE A 83 -6.57 1.57 7.53
N ILE A 84 -5.28 1.64 7.16
CA ILE A 84 -4.80 1.20 5.85
C ILE A 84 -5.16 -0.28 5.73
N SER A 85 -6.26 -0.54 5.02
CA SER A 85 -6.70 -1.85 4.60
C SER A 85 -5.98 -2.12 3.29
N ILE A 86 -5.02 -3.05 3.31
CA ILE A 86 -4.32 -3.50 2.10
C ILE A 86 -5.26 -4.31 1.18
N PHE A 87 -6.53 -4.48 1.60
CA PHE A 87 -7.59 -5.08 0.80
C PHE A 87 -8.33 -4.07 -0.07
N ASP A 88 -7.97 -2.78 -0.04
CA ASP A 88 -8.53 -1.75 -0.92
C ASP A 88 -7.57 -1.35 -2.07
N VAL A 89 -6.87 -2.35 -2.62
CA VAL A 89 -6.23 -2.29 -3.95
C VAL A 89 -6.92 -3.28 -4.89
#